data_AF-A0A0K1PSN9-F1
#
_entry.id   AF-A0A0K1PSN9-F1
#
_cell.length_a   1.000
_cell.length_b   1.000
_cell.length_c   1.000
_cell.angle_alpha   90.00
_cell.angle_beta   90.00
_cell.angle_gamma   90.00
#
_symmetry.space_group_name_H-M   'P 1'
#
loop_
_entity.id
_entity.type
_entity.pdbx_description
1 polymer ?
#
loop_
_entity_poly.entity_id
_entity_poly.type
_entity_poly.pdbx_seq_one_letter_code
_entity_poly.pdbx_strand_id
1 'polypeptide(L)'
;MKPIVGISGITAATTLMVALAGCAHDPSKDLRTAENDLTSAQVKARENVNAIDANYADTRAKAVSEGRTNVSDAEKKLADANAKLDTDRKNLTASSKSSLDQLDSQASNLKMKADTLPPAKKNQFDALWDQYTGMRGQVQDQISGLSAVPNDSWTSASKGLTNNLNSLSGTVGKLGKLF
;
A
#
# COMPACT_ATOMS: atom_id res chain seq x y z
N MET A 1 -21.30 23.25 3.86
CA MET A 1 -22.11 23.49 5.07
C MET A 1 -21.17 23.85 6.21
N LYS A 2 -21.31 25.06 6.75
CA LYS A 2 -20.64 25.56 7.97
C LYS A 2 -21.46 25.16 9.20
N PRO A 3 -20.86 25.12 10.40
CA PRO A 3 -21.51 25.64 11.58
C PRO A 3 -20.90 26.97 12.02
N ILE A 4 -21.81 27.86 12.41
CA ILE A 4 -21.63 29.16 13.04
C ILE A 4 -21.62 28.92 14.56
N VAL A 5 -20.65 29.49 15.26
CA VAL A 5 -20.63 29.65 16.73
C VAL A 5 -20.22 31.11 16.92
N GLY A 6 -20.90 32.00 17.63
CA GLY A 6 -21.92 31.89 18.67
C GLY A 6 -21.63 33.07 19.59
N ILE A 7 -22.37 34.16 19.43
CA ILE A 7 -22.20 35.42 20.16
C ILE A 7 -22.53 35.18 21.64
N SER A 8 -21.70 35.66 22.55
CA SER A 8 -22.06 35.86 23.96
C SER A 8 -21.48 37.18 24.42
N GLY A 9 -22.36 38.18 24.55
CA GLY A 9 -22.03 39.48 25.09
C GLY A 9 -21.81 39.41 26.59
N ILE A 10 -20.84 40.18 27.09
CA ILE A 10 -20.75 40.54 28.50
C ILE A 10 -20.56 42.05 28.57
N THR A 11 -21.62 42.71 29.01
CA THR A 11 -21.66 44.08 29.47
C THR A 11 -21.29 44.09 30.95
N ALA A 12 -20.23 44.79 31.36
CA ALA A 12 -20.00 45.23 32.74
C ALA A 12 -18.91 46.30 32.73
N ALA A 13 -19.28 47.58 32.80
CA ALA A 13 -19.52 48.33 34.04
C ALA A 13 -18.30 49.20 34.36
N THR A 14 -18.36 50.39 33.78
CA THR A 14 -17.55 51.57 34.09
C THR A 14 -17.61 51.88 35.58
N THR A 15 -16.50 51.80 36.30
CA THR A 15 -16.37 52.45 37.61
C THR A 15 -15.01 53.15 37.68
N LEU A 16 -15.00 54.44 37.30
CA LEU A 16 -13.85 55.32 37.43
C LEU A 16 -13.95 56.01 38.80
N MET A 17 -13.25 55.50 39.81
CA MET A 17 -13.06 56.24 41.07
C MET A 17 -11.93 57.25 40.89
N VAL A 18 -12.29 58.53 40.91
CA VAL A 18 -11.35 59.65 41.00
C VAL A 18 -11.05 59.89 42.48
N ALA A 19 -9.84 59.54 42.91
CA ALA A 19 -9.28 59.96 44.19
C ALA A 19 -8.17 60.99 43.92
N LEU A 20 -8.47 62.25 44.23
CA LEU A 20 -7.52 63.36 44.24
C LEU A 20 -6.71 63.33 45.54
N ALA A 21 -5.39 63.18 45.44
CA ALA A 21 -4.46 63.54 46.49
C ALA A 21 -3.08 63.88 45.92
N GLY A 22 -2.71 65.17 45.98
CA GLY A 22 -1.36 65.66 46.31
C GLY A 22 -0.18 65.46 45.36
N CYS A 23 0.40 66.60 44.96
CA CYS A 23 1.80 66.85 44.56
C CYS A 23 2.19 66.69 43.08
N ALA A 24 2.32 67.82 42.39
CA ALA A 24 3.15 68.05 41.19
C ALA A 24 3.22 66.89 40.18
N HIS A 25 2.05 66.50 39.67
CA HIS A 25 1.95 65.59 38.53
C HIS A 25 1.90 66.46 37.27
N ASP A 26 2.90 66.32 36.40
CA ASP A 26 2.99 67.05 35.13
C ASP A 26 2.36 66.17 34.04
N PRO A 27 1.06 66.35 33.73
CA PRO A 27 0.30 65.45 32.85
C PRO A 27 0.89 65.35 31.44
N SER A 28 1.73 66.30 31.04
CA SER A 28 2.44 66.27 29.76
C SER A 28 3.55 65.20 29.72
N LYS A 29 4.16 64.87 30.86
CA LYS A 29 5.18 63.81 30.98
C LYS A 29 4.56 62.42 31.05
N ASP A 30 3.39 62.28 31.68
CA ASP A 30 2.67 61.01 31.74
C ASP A 30 2.05 60.64 30.38
N LEU A 31 1.53 61.63 29.65
CA LEU A 31 1.07 61.44 28.26
C LEU A 31 2.20 60.98 27.34
N ARG A 32 3.38 61.64 27.40
CA ARG A 32 4.55 61.25 26.60
C ARG A 32 5.06 59.86 26.95
N THR A 33 5.04 59.49 28.22
CA THR A 33 5.42 58.14 28.67
C THR A 33 4.42 57.10 28.15
N ALA A 34 3.11 57.37 28.26
CA ALA A 34 2.07 56.49 27.73
C ALA A 34 2.10 56.36 26.19
N GLU A 35 2.42 57.44 25.46
CA GLU A 35 2.60 57.43 24.00
C GLU A 35 3.82 56.60 23.59
N ASN A 36 4.93 56.73 24.32
CA ASN A 36 6.14 55.92 24.09
C ASN A 36 5.89 54.44 24.40
N ASP A 37 5.16 54.14 25.48
CA ASP A 37 4.81 52.77 25.87
C ASP A 37 3.84 52.13 24.87
N LEU A 38 2.83 52.88 24.38
CA LEU A 38 1.92 52.42 23.33
C LEU A 38 2.67 52.17 22.02
N THR A 39 3.58 53.07 21.64
CA THR A 39 4.40 52.91 20.43
C THR A 39 5.32 51.69 20.55
N SER A 40 5.97 51.49 21.69
CA SER A 40 6.79 50.31 21.96
C SER A 40 5.97 49.02 21.93
N ALA A 41 4.77 49.02 22.53
CA ALA A 41 3.86 47.89 22.51
C ALA A 41 3.37 47.57 21.08
N GLN A 42 3.08 48.58 20.26
CA GLN A 42 2.69 48.40 18.86
C GLN A 42 3.84 47.83 18.02
N VAL A 43 5.07 48.28 18.23
CA VAL A 43 6.26 47.73 17.54
C VAL A 43 6.46 46.25 17.91
N LYS A 44 6.44 45.92 19.20
CA LYS A 44 6.56 44.52 19.67
C LYS A 44 5.42 43.65 19.16
N ALA A 45 4.19 44.17 19.12
CA ALA A 45 3.05 43.44 18.56
C ALA A 45 3.23 43.14 17.07
N ARG A 46 3.75 44.10 16.28
CA ARG A 46 4.05 43.88 14.85
C ARG A 46 5.16 42.86 14.64
N GLU A 47 6.23 42.94 15.44
CA GLU A 47 7.32 41.95 15.40
C GLU A 47 6.81 40.55 15.72
N ASN A 48 5.95 40.40 16.73
CA ASN A 48 5.32 39.13 17.08
C ASN A 48 4.41 38.59 15.96
N VAL A 49 3.59 39.45 15.33
CA VAL A 49 2.75 39.04 14.20
C VAL A 49 3.61 38.57 13.02
N ASN A 50 4.66 39.31 12.67
CA ASN A 50 5.58 38.92 11.60
C ASN A 50 6.29 37.59 11.90
N ALA A 51 6.69 37.36 13.16
CA ALA A 51 7.30 36.09 13.58
C ALA A 51 6.30 34.93 13.51
N ILE A 52 5.05 35.15 13.88
CA ILE A 52 3.97 34.17 13.77
C ILE A 52 3.72 33.83 12.29
N ASP A 53 3.59 34.83 11.43
CA ASP A 53 3.37 34.64 9.98
C ASP A 53 4.53 33.88 9.32
N ALA A 54 5.78 34.22 9.67
CA ALA A 54 6.96 33.51 9.21
C ALA A 54 6.96 32.03 9.65
N ASN A 55 6.61 31.75 10.92
CA ASN A 55 6.51 30.39 11.43
C ASN A 55 5.39 29.58 10.76
N TYR A 56 4.24 30.20 10.47
CA TYR A 56 3.16 29.54 9.72
C TYR A 56 3.56 29.24 8.27
N ALA A 57 4.24 30.18 7.61
CA ALA A 57 4.75 29.98 6.26
C ALA A 57 5.77 28.83 6.20
N ASP A 58 6.72 28.78 7.13
CA ASP A 58 7.71 27.71 7.25
C ASP A 58 7.06 26.34 7.54
N THR A 59 6.14 26.29 8.52
CA THR A 59 5.42 25.04 8.86
C THR A 59 4.62 24.51 7.66
N ARG A 60 3.94 25.39 6.92
CA ARG A 60 3.20 25.01 5.73
C ARG A 60 4.12 24.54 4.61
N ALA A 61 5.26 25.21 4.41
CA ALA A 61 6.26 24.81 3.41
C ALA A 61 6.83 23.42 3.72
N LYS A 62 7.16 23.15 4.99
CA LYS A 62 7.62 21.82 5.46
C LYS A 62 6.57 20.74 5.23
N ALA A 63 5.33 20.96 5.65
CA ALA A 63 4.25 20.00 5.45
C ALA A 63 3.99 19.67 3.97
N VAL A 64 4.07 20.68 3.08
CA VAL A 64 3.96 20.48 1.63
C VAL A 64 5.17 19.70 1.09
N SER A 65 6.38 20.03 1.54
CA SER A 65 7.59 19.32 1.13
C SER A 65 7.57 17.85 1.56
N GLU A 66 7.25 17.57 2.82
CA GLU A 66 7.10 16.22 3.35
C GLU A 66 5.99 15.45 2.62
N GLY A 67 4.86 16.10 2.37
CA GLY A 67 3.77 15.53 1.58
C GLY A 67 4.22 15.12 0.17
N ARG A 68 5.01 15.96 -0.51
CA ARG A 68 5.57 15.64 -1.83
C ARG A 68 6.55 14.47 -1.79
N THR A 69 7.44 14.44 -0.80
CA THR A 69 8.37 13.32 -0.61
C THR A 69 7.62 12.01 -0.37
N ASN A 70 6.61 12.02 0.50
CA ASN A 70 5.80 10.83 0.80
C ASN A 70 5.05 10.30 -0.45
N VAL A 71 4.50 11.19 -1.28
CA VAL A 71 3.85 10.81 -2.54
C VAL A 71 4.87 10.21 -3.50
N SER A 72 6.01 10.87 -3.70
CA SER A 72 7.09 10.37 -4.57
C SER A 72 7.60 8.99 -4.12
N ASP A 73 7.76 8.76 -2.82
CA ASP A 73 8.18 7.47 -2.27
C ASP A 73 7.12 6.40 -2.47
N ALA A 74 5.82 6.74 -2.34
CA ALA A 74 4.72 5.82 -2.60
C ALA A 74 4.64 5.44 -4.09
N GLU A 75 4.82 6.39 -4.99
CA GLU A 75 4.86 6.15 -6.44
C GLU A 75 6.02 5.21 -6.81
N LYS A 76 7.21 5.44 -6.24
CA LYS A 76 8.36 4.57 -6.44
C LYS A 76 8.11 3.15 -5.93
N LYS A 77 7.56 3.01 -4.71
CA LYS A 77 7.21 1.69 -4.15
C LYS A 77 6.19 0.95 -5.02
N LEU A 78 5.22 1.67 -5.58
CA LEU A 78 4.22 1.08 -6.49
C LEU A 78 4.87 0.60 -7.80
N ALA A 79 5.77 1.40 -8.38
CA ALA A 79 6.52 1.02 -9.57
C ALA A 79 7.39 -0.23 -9.32
N ASP A 80 8.13 -0.26 -8.21
CA ASP A 80 8.97 -1.40 -7.81
C ASP A 80 8.12 -2.66 -7.58
N ALA A 81 6.96 -2.52 -6.92
CA ALA A 81 6.03 -3.63 -6.69
C ALA A 81 5.47 -4.20 -8.00
N ASN A 82 5.12 -3.34 -8.97
CA ASN A 82 4.64 -3.78 -10.29
C ASN A 82 5.75 -4.49 -11.08
N ALA A 83 6.97 -3.95 -11.09
CA ALA A 83 8.12 -4.57 -11.76
C ALA A 83 8.45 -5.94 -11.16
N LYS A 84 8.36 -6.07 -9.83
CA LYS A 84 8.50 -7.35 -9.14
C LYS A 84 7.40 -8.33 -9.56
N LEU A 85 6.14 -7.89 -9.57
CA LEU A 85 5.01 -8.74 -9.96
C LEU A 85 5.16 -9.27 -11.40
N ASP A 86 5.61 -8.44 -12.34
CA ASP A 86 5.86 -8.85 -13.72
C ASP A 86 6.99 -9.88 -13.83
N THR A 87 8.03 -9.73 -12.99
CA THR A 87 9.11 -10.71 -12.89
C THR A 87 8.59 -12.03 -12.32
N ASP A 88 7.82 -11.98 -11.24
CA ASP A 88 7.21 -13.16 -10.60
C ASP A 88 6.27 -13.89 -11.59
N ARG A 89 5.52 -13.14 -12.42
CA ARG A 89 4.68 -13.68 -13.51
C ARG A 89 5.48 -14.44 -14.55
N LYS A 90 6.57 -13.84 -15.05
CA LYS A 90 7.45 -14.47 -16.04
C LYS A 90 8.09 -15.74 -15.47
N ASN A 91 8.62 -15.65 -14.25
CA ASN A 91 9.27 -16.75 -13.57
C ASN A 91 8.31 -17.92 -13.32
N LEU A 92 7.10 -17.65 -12.81
CA LEU A 92 6.10 -18.68 -12.57
C LEU A 92 5.66 -19.34 -13.88
N THR A 93 5.47 -18.57 -14.95
CA THR A 93 5.09 -19.12 -16.25
C THR A 93 6.17 -20.05 -16.80
N ALA A 94 7.44 -19.61 -16.75
CA ALA A 94 8.57 -20.39 -17.24
C ALA A 94 8.79 -21.67 -16.40
N SER A 95 8.77 -21.56 -15.07
CA SER A 95 8.94 -22.72 -14.19
C SER A 95 7.79 -23.71 -14.33
N SER A 96 6.54 -23.24 -14.43
CA SER A 96 5.37 -24.10 -14.61
C SER A 96 5.40 -24.86 -15.93
N LYS A 97 5.83 -24.22 -17.03
CA LYS A 97 6.05 -24.92 -18.32
C LYS A 97 7.11 -25.99 -18.21
N SER A 98 8.26 -25.66 -17.63
CA SER A 98 9.35 -26.62 -17.42
C SER A 98 8.92 -27.81 -16.58
N SER A 99 8.19 -27.58 -15.48
CA SER A 99 7.62 -28.66 -14.66
C SER A 99 6.61 -29.50 -15.45
N LEU A 100 5.75 -28.89 -16.25
CA LEU A 100 4.80 -29.62 -17.09
C LEU A 100 5.52 -30.50 -18.12
N ASP A 101 6.55 -29.97 -18.80
CA ASP A 101 7.33 -30.72 -19.79
C ASP A 101 8.06 -31.93 -19.17
N GLN A 102 8.59 -31.75 -17.95
CA GLN A 102 9.20 -32.85 -17.18
C GLN A 102 8.19 -33.94 -16.82
N LEU A 103 7.00 -33.53 -16.35
CA LEU A 103 5.92 -34.46 -16.03
C LEU A 103 5.42 -35.19 -17.27
N ASP A 104 5.26 -34.49 -18.40
CA ASP A 104 4.86 -35.06 -19.70
C ASP A 104 5.89 -36.08 -20.19
N SER A 105 7.18 -35.77 -20.06
CA SER A 105 8.27 -36.71 -20.39
C SER A 105 8.24 -37.96 -19.51
N GLN A 106 8.02 -37.81 -18.19
CA GLN A 106 7.90 -38.95 -17.28
C GLN A 106 6.66 -39.79 -17.57
N ALA A 107 5.51 -39.16 -17.75
CA ALA A 107 4.25 -39.82 -18.05
C ALA A 107 4.33 -40.60 -19.39
N SER A 108 4.90 -39.99 -20.43
CA SER A 108 5.13 -40.65 -21.72
C SER A 108 6.01 -41.90 -21.59
N ASN A 109 7.11 -41.82 -20.84
CA ASN A 109 7.97 -42.97 -20.56
C ASN A 109 7.24 -44.11 -19.83
N LEU A 110 6.33 -43.77 -18.90
CA LEU A 110 5.50 -44.76 -18.21
C LEU A 110 4.45 -45.36 -19.15
N LYS A 111 3.84 -44.55 -20.04
CA LYS A 111 2.89 -45.03 -21.05
C LYS A 111 3.50 -46.04 -22.00
N MET A 112 4.73 -45.82 -22.45
CA MET A 112 5.45 -46.78 -23.30
C MET A 112 5.68 -48.14 -22.61
N LYS A 113 5.79 -48.15 -21.28
CA LYS A 113 5.98 -49.38 -20.51
C LYS A 113 4.67 -50.07 -20.15
N ALA A 114 3.53 -49.39 -20.26
CA ALA A 114 2.25 -49.85 -19.72
C ALA A 114 1.79 -51.22 -20.25
N ASP A 115 2.21 -51.62 -21.45
CA ASP A 115 1.86 -52.91 -22.02
C ASP A 115 2.53 -54.11 -21.32
N THR A 116 3.57 -53.89 -20.50
CA THR A 116 4.21 -54.94 -19.70
C THR A 116 3.50 -55.18 -18.36
N LEU A 117 2.50 -54.36 -18.01
CA LEU A 117 1.78 -54.49 -16.75
C LEU A 117 0.83 -55.69 -16.75
N PRO A 118 0.70 -56.41 -15.63
CA PRO A 118 -0.33 -57.43 -15.48
C PRO A 118 -1.73 -56.79 -15.53
N PRO A 119 -2.78 -57.54 -15.92
CA PRO A 119 -4.13 -56.99 -16.17
C PRO A 119 -4.69 -56.13 -15.02
N ALA A 120 -4.49 -56.56 -13.77
CA ALA A 120 -4.94 -55.82 -12.59
C ALA A 120 -4.32 -54.42 -12.48
N LYS A 121 -3.03 -54.29 -12.81
CA LYS A 121 -2.31 -53.00 -12.80
C LYS A 121 -2.59 -52.18 -14.06
N LYS A 122 -2.92 -52.81 -15.19
CA LYS A 122 -3.29 -52.10 -16.43
C LYS A 122 -4.55 -51.26 -16.25
N ASN A 123 -5.59 -51.81 -15.63
CA ASN A 123 -6.81 -51.05 -15.32
C ASN A 123 -6.53 -49.85 -14.40
N GLN A 124 -5.64 -50.00 -13.41
CA GLN A 124 -5.21 -48.90 -12.54
C GLN A 124 -4.40 -47.85 -13.31
N PHE A 125 -3.54 -48.29 -14.22
CA PHE A 125 -2.77 -47.41 -15.09
C PHE A 125 -3.71 -46.55 -15.95
N ASP A 126 -4.68 -47.16 -16.62
CA ASP A 126 -5.60 -46.45 -17.51
C ASP A 126 -6.43 -45.41 -16.75
N ALA A 127 -6.94 -45.74 -15.55
CA ALA A 127 -7.66 -44.77 -14.71
C ALA A 127 -6.78 -43.57 -14.27
N LEU A 128 -5.54 -43.83 -13.87
CA LEU A 128 -4.59 -42.77 -13.50
C LEU A 128 -4.13 -41.96 -14.72
N TRP A 129 -4.05 -42.59 -15.89
CA TRP A 129 -3.71 -41.93 -17.15
C TRP A 129 -4.79 -40.96 -17.59
N ASP A 130 -6.07 -41.36 -17.51
CA ASP A 130 -7.21 -40.49 -17.79
C ASP A 130 -7.24 -39.31 -16.81
N GLN A 131 -6.97 -39.56 -15.53
CA GLN A 131 -6.83 -38.49 -14.54
C GLN A 131 -5.69 -37.52 -14.89
N TYR A 132 -4.52 -38.05 -15.25
CA TYR A 132 -3.37 -37.24 -15.63
C TYR A 132 -3.67 -36.37 -16.86
N THR A 133 -4.23 -36.94 -17.93
CA THR A 133 -4.54 -36.19 -19.16
C THR A 133 -5.57 -35.08 -18.92
N GLY A 134 -6.60 -35.34 -18.12
CA GLY A 134 -7.60 -34.34 -17.73
C GLY A 134 -6.99 -33.16 -16.97
N MET A 135 -6.19 -33.43 -15.93
CA MET A 135 -5.52 -32.38 -15.15
C MET A 135 -4.45 -31.64 -15.96
N ARG A 136 -3.75 -32.34 -16.85
CA ARG A 136 -2.71 -31.77 -17.70
C ARG A 136 -3.27 -30.69 -18.63
N GLY A 137 -4.47 -30.90 -19.18
CA GLY A 137 -5.19 -29.87 -19.94
C GLY A 137 -5.47 -28.62 -19.11
N GLN A 138 -6.02 -28.80 -17.90
CA GLN A 138 -6.32 -27.69 -16.99
C GLN A 138 -5.08 -26.89 -16.60
N VAL A 139 -3.97 -27.58 -16.30
CA VAL A 139 -2.69 -26.92 -15.98
C VAL A 139 -2.17 -26.12 -17.17
N GLN A 140 -2.23 -26.68 -18.38
CA GLN A 140 -1.77 -25.95 -19.58
C GLN A 140 -2.62 -24.71 -19.85
N ASP A 141 -3.94 -24.80 -19.68
CA ASP A 141 -4.83 -23.66 -19.85
C ASP A 141 -4.53 -22.56 -18.81
N GLN A 142 -4.33 -22.95 -17.55
CA GLN A 142 -3.94 -22.02 -16.49
C GLN A 142 -2.60 -21.32 -16.79
N ILE A 143 -1.57 -22.07 -17.21
CA ILE A 143 -0.27 -21.51 -17.59
C ILE A 143 -0.43 -20.49 -18.73
N SER A 144 -1.24 -20.82 -19.72
CA SER A 144 -1.47 -19.94 -20.89
C SER A 144 -2.25 -18.68 -20.52
N GLY A 145 -3.14 -18.77 -19.52
CA GLY A 145 -3.94 -17.66 -19.02
C GLY A 145 -3.26 -16.77 -17.97
N LEU A 146 -2.10 -17.17 -17.41
CA LEU A 146 -1.44 -16.42 -16.32
C LEU A 146 -1.17 -14.95 -16.64
N SER A 147 -0.86 -14.62 -17.89
CA SER A 147 -0.56 -13.25 -18.31
C SER A 147 -1.78 -12.31 -18.26
N ALA A 148 -2.99 -12.86 -18.33
CA ALA A 148 -4.24 -12.11 -18.28
C ALA A 148 -4.79 -11.95 -16.85
N VAL A 149 -4.15 -12.56 -15.84
CA VAL A 149 -4.63 -12.53 -14.45
C VAL A 149 -4.43 -11.13 -13.86
N PRO A 150 -5.51 -10.47 -13.37
CA PRO A 150 -5.40 -9.19 -12.70
C PRO A 150 -4.56 -9.24 -11.41
N ASN A 151 -3.96 -8.12 -11.01
CA ASN A 151 -3.03 -8.06 -9.88
C ASN A 151 -3.66 -8.52 -8.55
N ASP A 152 -4.92 -8.19 -8.31
CA ASP A 152 -5.69 -8.56 -7.11
C ASP A 152 -5.94 -10.07 -7.00
N SER A 153 -5.98 -10.76 -8.13
CA SER A 153 -6.25 -12.20 -8.25
C SER A 153 -4.98 -13.04 -8.39
N TRP A 154 -3.81 -12.40 -8.53
CA TRP A 154 -2.53 -13.08 -8.80
C TRP A 154 -2.15 -14.12 -7.76
N THR A 155 -2.27 -13.78 -6.47
CA THR A 155 -1.91 -14.70 -5.37
C THR A 155 -2.76 -15.97 -5.39
N SER A 156 -4.05 -15.85 -5.68
CA SER A 156 -4.96 -16.99 -5.77
C SER A 156 -4.66 -17.84 -7.01
N ALA A 157 -4.45 -17.20 -8.16
CA ALA A 157 -4.14 -17.90 -9.41
C ALA A 157 -2.81 -18.66 -9.34
N SER A 158 -1.75 -18.02 -8.84
CA SER A 158 -0.43 -18.64 -8.67
C SER A 158 -0.48 -19.84 -7.74
N LYS A 159 -1.13 -19.71 -6.57
CA LYS A 159 -1.33 -20.82 -5.63
C LYS A 159 -2.14 -21.96 -6.24
N GLY A 160 -3.20 -21.64 -6.98
CA GLY A 160 -4.03 -22.63 -7.67
C GLY A 160 -3.23 -23.45 -8.68
N LEU A 161 -2.42 -22.78 -9.51
CA LEU A 161 -1.55 -23.45 -10.48
C LEU A 161 -0.51 -24.35 -9.78
N THR A 162 0.15 -23.86 -8.73
CA THR A 162 1.12 -24.67 -7.96
C THR A 162 0.47 -25.93 -7.38
N ASN A 163 -0.74 -25.82 -6.82
CA ASN A 163 -1.47 -26.97 -6.28
C ASN A 163 -1.83 -27.99 -7.37
N ASN A 164 -2.24 -27.51 -8.55
CA ASN A 164 -2.57 -28.37 -9.69
C ASN A 164 -1.33 -29.08 -10.23
N LEU A 165 -0.19 -28.38 -10.36
CA LEU A 165 1.10 -28.99 -10.72
C LEU A 165 1.54 -30.07 -9.72
N ASN A 166 1.40 -29.81 -8.42
CA ASN A 166 1.71 -30.79 -7.38
C ASN A 166 0.78 -32.01 -7.46
N SER A 167 -0.51 -31.81 -7.76
CA SER A 167 -1.48 -32.89 -7.94
C SER A 167 -1.17 -33.72 -9.20
N LEU A 168 -0.75 -33.07 -10.28
CA LEU A 168 -0.29 -33.70 -11.51
C LEU A 168 0.96 -34.54 -11.26
N SER A 169 1.95 -33.97 -10.57
CA SER A 169 3.15 -34.69 -10.14
C SER A 169 2.82 -35.91 -9.27
N GLY A 170 1.89 -35.76 -8.31
CA GLY A 170 1.42 -36.88 -7.50
C GLY A 170 0.78 -38.00 -8.32
N THR A 171 0.06 -37.66 -9.40
CA THR A 171 -0.56 -38.64 -10.31
C THR A 171 0.49 -39.36 -11.15
N VAL A 172 1.47 -38.65 -11.69
CA VAL A 172 2.63 -39.26 -12.38
C VAL A 172 3.41 -40.18 -11.42
N GLY A 173 3.59 -39.76 -10.17
CA GLY A 173 4.21 -40.61 -9.14
C GLY A 173 3.42 -41.89 -8.84
N LYS A 174 2.08 -41.84 -8.87
CA LYS A 174 1.23 -43.04 -8.74
C LYS A 174 1.35 -43.95 -9.96
N LEU A 175 1.36 -43.40 -11.17
CA LEU A 175 1.62 -44.16 -12.40
C LEU A 175 2.96 -44.89 -12.32
N GLY A 176 4.00 -44.21 -11.81
CA GLY A 176 5.33 -44.78 -11.62
C GLY A 176 5.36 -46.00 -10.69
N LYS A 177 4.54 -46.00 -9.63
CA LYS A 177 4.48 -47.10 -8.65
C LYS A 177 3.82 -48.38 -9.17
N LEU A 178 3.23 -48.36 -10.37
CA LEU A 178 2.66 -49.55 -10.98
C LEU A 178 3.73 -50.44 -11.61
N PHE A 179 4.89 -49.89 -11.96
CA PHE A 179 6.04 -50.61 -12.51
C PHE A 179 6.96 -51.08 -11.39
#